data_AF-A0A7S1BNG5-F1
#
_entry.id   AF-A0A7S1BNG5-F1
#
_cell.length_a   1.000
_cell.length_b   1.000
_cell.length_c   1.000
_cell.angle_alpha   90.00
_cell.angle_beta   90.00
_cell.angle_gamma   90.00
#
_symmetry.space_group_name_H-M   'P 1'
#
loop_
_entity.id
_entity.type
_entity.pdbx_description
1 polymer ?
#
loop_
_entity_poly.entity_id
_entity_poly.type
_entity_poly.pdbx_seq_one_letter_code
_entity_poly.pdbx_strand_id
1 'polypeptide(L)'
;MTLKQEQPQQLKNGTFSRRDFFDSDDVTKIYSHFSNLGGLGMKQISGGGRGSFSRARFVFTNPDLLENLDEQEFCTVLCVENSDACVWPNMLDSIGVKIGNVGDVLVFDKENIVYLTVTPDVAKVCTRLLPKELKGAGVTVSVLTEGESIPDGGELQEMEMQRLDKRTQKQ
;
A
#
# COMPACT_ATOMS: atom_id res chain seq x y z
N MET A 1 15.99 10.12 11.72
CA MET A 1 15.83 9.05 10.71
C MET A 1 16.81 9.28 9.60
N THR A 2 17.77 8.37 9.42
CA THR A 2 18.67 8.39 8.27
C THR A 2 17.95 7.69 7.13
N LEU A 3 17.49 8.44 6.13
CA LEU A 3 16.94 7.88 4.89
C LEU A 3 18.00 6.94 4.30
N LYS A 4 17.82 5.62 4.46
CA LYS A 4 18.65 4.65 3.73
C LYS A 4 18.35 4.87 2.25
N GLN A 5 19.38 5.18 1.48
CA GLN A 5 19.28 5.33 0.03
C GLN A 5 19.00 3.95 -0.58
N GLU A 6 17.73 3.58 -0.68
CA GLU A 6 17.33 2.56 -1.63
C GLU A 6 17.43 3.14 -3.04
N GLN A 7 18.14 2.44 -3.92
CA GLN A 7 18.32 2.88 -5.30
C GLN A 7 16.97 2.81 -6.03
N PRO A 8 16.52 3.91 -6.67
CA PRO A 8 15.29 3.92 -7.43
C PRO A 8 15.35 2.88 -8.55
N GLN A 9 14.26 2.13 -8.73
CA GLN A 9 14.16 1.19 -9.84
C GLN A 9 13.76 1.93 -11.11
N GLN A 10 14.56 1.75 -12.17
CA GLN A 10 14.25 2.27 -13.50
C GLN A 10 13.25 1.35 -14.19
N LEU A 11 12.11 1.91 -14.60
CA LEU A 11 11.08 1.23 -15.38
C LEU A 11 11.37 1.38 -16.88
N LYS A 12 10.62 0.64 -17.71
CA LYS A 12 10.88 0.45 -19.15
C LYS A 12 10.91 1.75 -20.00
N ASN A 13 10.52 2.91 -19.44
CA ASN A 13 10.43 4.19 -20.14
C ASN A 13 11.27 5.32 -19.50
N GLY A 14 12.29 5.01 -18.69
CA GLY A 14 13.10 6.04 -18.01
C GLY A 14 12.45 6.66 -16.76
N THR A 15 11.28 6.15 -16.36
CA THR A 15 10.62 6.46 -15.09
C THR A 15 11.35 5.78 -13.94
N PHE A 16 11.55 6.51 -12.85
CA PHE A 16 12.15 6.03 -11.60
C PHE A 16 11.08 5.97 -10.53
N SER A 17 10.86 4.81 -9.91
CA SER A 17 9.93 4.70 -8.77
C SER A 17 10.71 4.40 -7.49
N ARG A 18 10.31 5.04 -6.38
CA ARG A 18 10.64 4.51 -5.05
C ARG A 18 9.67 3.39 -4.71
N ARG A 19 10.21 2.26 -4.28
CA ARG A 19 9.45 1.02 -4.10
C ARG A 19 8.48 1.07 -2.94
N ASP A 20 8.83 1.81 -1.90
CA ASP A 20 8.09 1.76 -0.66
C ASP A 20 7.00 2.84 -0.56
N PHE A 21 5.90 2.49 0.09
CA PHE A 21 4.95 3.41 0.69
C PHE A 21 5.58 4.06 1.93
N PHE A 22 5.41 5.38 2.03
CA PHE A 22 5.88 6.20 3.14
C PHE A 22 4.68 6.69 3.95
N ASP A 23 4.86 6.81 5.27
CA ASP A 23 3.88 7.44 6.16
C ASP A 23 3.73 8.94 5.89
N SER A 24 2.61 9.52 6.33
CA SER A 24 2.22 10.92 6.06
C SER A 24 3.31 11.95 6.42
N ASP A 25 4.00 11.74 7.54
CA ASP A 25 5.12 12.59 7.98
C ASP A 25 6.29 12.56 6.99
N ASP A 26 6.61 11.38 6.45
CA ASP A 26 7.69 11.21 5.49
C ASP A 26 7.28 11.63 4.08
N VAL A 27 6.01 11.45 3.71
CA VAL A 27 5.41 11.99 2.48
C VAL A 27 5.60 13.50 2.43
N THR A 28 5.30 14.20 3.51
CA THR A 28 5.45 15.67 3.59
C THR A 28 6.92 16.12 3.44
N LYS A 29 7.85 15.39 4.07
CA LYS A 29 9.30 15.67 3.97
C LYS A 29 9.83 15.39 2.57
N ILE A 30 9.44 14.29 1.95
CA ILE A 30 9.84 13.94 0.58
C ILE A 30 9.30 15.00 -0.39
N TYR A 31 8.01 15.32 -0.27
CA TYR A 31 7.38 16.27 -1.17
C TYR A 31 8.06 17.65 -1.10
N SER A 32 8.30 18.17 0.10
CA SER A 32 9.01 19.43 0.31
C SER A 32 10.49 19.41 -0.14
N HIS A 33 11.16 18.27 -0.05
CA HIS A 33 12.55 18.16 -0.50
C HIS A 33 12.66 18.20 -2.03
N PHE A 34 11.78 17.45 -2.73
CA PHE A 34 11.89 17.27 -4.18
C PHE A 34 11.13 18.32 -5.00
N SER A 35 10.10 18.97 -4.44
CA SER A 35 9.42 20.09 -5.12
C SER A 35 10.34 21.27 -5.44
N ASN A 36 11.47 21.37 -4.73
CA ASN A 36 12.47 22.43 -4.92
C ASN A 36 13.59 22.05 -5.90
N LEU A 37 13.65 20.79 -6.35
CA LEU A 37 14.66 20.31 -7.30
C LEU A 37 14.11 20.44 -8.72
N GLY A 38 14.28 21.61 -9.33
CA GLY A 38 13.84 21.86 -10.70
C GLY A 38 14.38 20.83 -11.70
N GLY A 39 13.54 20.42 -12.66
CA GLY A 39 13.92 19.52 -13.76
C GLY A 39 13.53 18.04 -13.59
N LEU A 40 12.96 17.65 -12.45
CA LEU A 40 12.43 16.30 -12.23
C LEU A 40 10.92 16.39 -11.95
N GLY A 41 10.14 15.64 -12.72
CA GLY A 41 8.72 15.48 -12.45
C GLY A 41 8.51 14.50 -11.30
N MET A 42 7.64 14.84 -10.35
CA MET A 42 7.28 13.97 -9.23
C MET A 42 5.77 13.83 -9.14
N LYS A 43 5.28 12.59 -9.04
CA LYS A 43 3.88 12.26 -8.76
C LYS A 43 3.78 11.47 -7.46
N GLN A 44 2.92 11.94 -6.56
CA GLN A 44 2.50 11.18 -5.38
C GLN A 44 1.40 10.20 -5.80
N ILE A 45 1.59 8.93 -5.51
CA ILE A 45 0.63 7.86 -5.79
C ILE A 45 0.10 7.35 -4.46
N SER A 46 -1.20 7.50 -4.25
CA SER A 46 -1.87 7.09 -3.02
C SER A 46 -3.18 6.40 -3.37
N GLY A 47 -3.22 5.07 -3.16
CA GLY A 47 -4.35 4.20 -3.47
C GLY A 47 -4.96 4.33 -4.86
N GLY A 48 -4.15 4.66 -5.87
CA GLY A 48 -4.52 4.67 -7.28
C GLY A 48 -5.71 5.59 -7.60
N GLY A 49 -5.86 6.71 -6.89
CA GLY A 49 -6.93 7.69 -7.10
C GLY A 49 -8.31 7.29 -6.58
N ARG A 50 -8.41 6.24 -5.73
CA ARG A 50 -9.69 5.63 -5.32
C ARG A 50 -10.13 5.94 -3.88
N GLY A 51 -9.44 6.83 -3.19
CA GLY A 51 -9.74 7.19 -1.80
C GLY A 51 -8.75 8.20 -1.23
N SER A 52 -9.04 8.67 -0.01
CA SER A 52 -8.10 9.48 0.78
C SER A 52 -7.15 8.57 1.54
N PHE A 53 -5.85 8.78 1.37
CA PHE A 53 -4.82 7.89 1.87
C PHE A 53 -3.68 8.67 2.51
N SER A 54 -3.22 8.17 3.66
CA SER A 54 -2.15 8.74 4.46
C SER A 54 -0.77 8.27 3.98
N ARG A 55 -0.66 6.99 3.57
CA ARG A 55 0.57 6.44 3.01
C ARG A 55 0.61 6.60 1.50
N ALA A 56 1.76 7.02 0.98
CA ALA A 56 1.93 7.24 -0.45
C ALA A 56 3.29 6.80 -0.97
N ARG A 57 3.35 6.54 -2.27
CA ARG A 57 4.58 6.27 -3.02
C ARG A 57 4.91 7.44 -3.93
N PHE A 58 6.16 7.53 -4.34
CA PHE A 58 6.62 8.58 -5.24
C PHE A 58 7.18 7.99 -6.52
N VAL A 59 6.68 8.53 -7.63
CA VAL A 59 7.18 8.26 -8.98
C VAL A 59 7.87 9.52 -9.47
N PHE A 60 9.11 9.35 -9.91
CA PHE A 60 9.96 10.38 -10.46
C PHE A 60 10.17 10.13 -11.95
N THR A 61 9.94 11.13 -12.78
CA THR A 61 10.04 10.99 -14.23
C THR A 61 10.39 12.33 -14.89
N ASN A 62 10.52 12.35 -16.21
CA ASN A 62 10.57 13.60 -16.96
C ASN A 62 9.24 14.36 -16.72
N PRO A 63 9.27 15.66 -16.36
CA PRO A 63 8.05 16.48 -16.20
C PRO A 63 7.01 16.30 -17.32
N ASP A 64 7.46 16.17 -18.58
CA ASP A 64 6.58 16.00 -19.74
C ASP A 64 5.78 14.69 -19.74
N LEU A 65 6.18 13.71 -18.92
CA LEU A 65 5.53 12.40 -18.82
C LEU A 65 4.57 12.30 -17.63
N LEU A 66 4.52 13.30 -16.74
CA LEU A 66 3.72 13.22 -15.50
C LEU A 66 2.22 13.06 -15.75
N GLU A 67 1.67 13.79 -16.72
CA GLU A 67 0.24 13.78 -17.04
C GLU A 67 -0.22 12.43 -17.62
N ASN A 68 0.70 11.68 -18.22
CA ASN A 68 0.44 10.39 -18.85
C ASN A 68 0.73 9.19 -17.93
N LEU A 69 1.06 9.41 -16.65
CA LEU A 69 1.30 8.34 -15.70
C LEU A 69 -0.02 7.70 -15.24
N ASP A 70 -0.22 6.45 -15.64
CA ASP A 70 -1.24 5.58 -15.08
C ASP A 70 -0.84 5.14 -13.67
N GLU A 71 -1.61 5.55 -12.66
CA GLU A 71 -1.34 5.23 -11.26
C GLU A 71 -1.48 3.72 -10.96
N GLN A 72 -2.24 3.00 -11.78
CA GLN A 72 -2.46 1.56 -11.62
C GLN A 72 -1.19 0.74 -11.88
N GLU A 73 -0.23 1.28 -12.65
CA GLU A 73 1.09 0.66 -12.84
C GLU A 73 1.94 0.67 -11.56
N PHE A 74 1.58 1.50 -10.58
CA PHE A 74 2.36 1.73 -9.37
C PHE A 74 1.63 1.34 -8.09
N CYS A 75 0.30 1.21 -8.14
CA CYS A 75 -0.54 0.89 -7.01
C CYS A 75 -1.68 -0.04 -7.42
N THR A 76 -1.87 -1.11 -6.67
CA THR A 76 -3.01 -2.02 -6.79
C THR A 76 -3.85 -1.94 -5.52
N VAL A 77 -5.16 -1.83 -5.67
CA VAL A 77 -6.09 -1.91 -4.53
C VAL A 77 -6.70 -3.30 -4.50
N LEU A 78 -6.65 -3.94 -3.34
CA LEU A 78 -7.29 -5.22 -3.10
C LEU A 78 -8.51 -5.02 -2.21
N CYS A 79 -9.60 -5.73 -2.53
CA CYS A 79 -10.74 -5.91 -1.65
C CYS A 79 -10.63 -7.30 -1.02
N VAL A 80 -10.71 -7.37 0.30
CA VAL A 80 -10.82 -8.60 1.07
C VAL A 80 -12.20 -8.63 1.69
N GLU A 81 -12.96 -9.69 1.47
CA GLU A 81 -14.31 -9.83 2.04
C GLU A 81 -14.35 -11.05 2.97
N ASN A 82 -15.23 -11.00 3.96
CA ASN A 82 -15.51 -12.07 4.91
C ASN A 82 -14.33 -12.46 5.82
N SER A 83 -13.39 -11.55 6.09
CA SER A 83 -12.24 -11.78 6.96
C SER A 83 -12.46 -11.26 8.38
N ASP A 84 -12.31 -12.11 9.39
CA ASP A 84 -12.31 -11.66 10.78
C ASP A 84 -11.24 -10.57 11.02
N ALA A 85 -11.51 -9.66 11.95
CA ALA A 85 -10.57 -8.61 12.33
C ALA A 85 -9.21 -9.20 12.72
N CYS A 86 -8.14 -8.62 12.16
CA CYS A 86 -6.77 -9.06 12.42
C CYS A 86 -5.79 -7.88 12.42
N VAL A 87 -4.58 -8.12 12.93
CA VAL A 87 -3.50 -7.15 12.87
C VAL A 87 -2.84 -7.25 11.50
N TRP A 88 -3.30 -6.43 10.56
CA TRP A 88 -2.91 -6.48 9.15
C TRP A 88 -1.40 -6.41 8.90
N PRO A 89 -0.60 -5.54 9.56
CA PRO A 89 0.85 -5.53 9.38
C PRO A 89 1.49 -6.90 9.66
N ASN A 90 1.10 -7.55 10.76
CA ASN A 90 1.60 -8.86 11.15
C ASN A 90 1.11 -9.98 10.22
N MET A 91 -0.14 -9.88 9.74
CA MET A 91 -0.70 -10.84 8.78
C MET A 91 -0.02 -10.76 7.41
N LEU A 92 0.30 -9.56 6.95
CA LEU A 92 1.01 -9.37 5.68
C LEU A 92 2.46 -9.84 5.78
N ASP A 93 3.13 -9.60 6.91
CA ASP A 93 4.48 -10.10 7.18
C ASP A 93 4.52 -11.65 7.21
N SER A 94 3.50 -12.31 7.76
CA SER A 94 3.45 -13.79 7.83
C SER A 94 3.40 -14.47 6.45
N ILE A 95 2.85 -13.78 5.44
CA ILE A 95 2.84 -14.24 4.04
C ILE A 95 4.03 -13.71 3.22
N GLY A 96 5.00 -13.06 3.88
CA GLY A 96 6.21 -12.54 3.26
C GLY A 96 6.04 -11.21 2.52
N VAL A 97 4.96 -10.47 2.79
CA VAL A 97 4.73 -9.13 2.24
C VAL A 97 5.28 -8.09 3.21
N LYS A 98 6.34 -7.40 2.78
CA LYS A 98 6.97 -6.33 3.57
C LYS A 98 6.04 -5.13 3.68
N ILE A 99 5.99 -4.48 4.84
CA ILE A 99 5.17 -3.26 5.08
C ILE A 99 5.50 -2.13 4.10
N GLY A 100 6.76 -2.01 3.65
CA GLY A 100 7.12 -1.03 2.60
C GLY A 100 6.30 -1.19 1.32
N ASN A 101 5.86 -2.42 1.01
CA ASN A 101 5.03 -2.70 -0.17
C ASN A 101 3.52 -2.48 0.06
N VAL A 102 3.14 -1.94 1.21
CA VAL A 102 1.75 -1.77 1.63
C VAL A 102 1.51 -0.32 2.01
N GLY A 103 0.51 0.29 1.39
CA GLY A 103 0.01 1.59 1.78
C GLY A 103 -0.99 1.45 2.92
N ASP A 104 -2.07 2.19 2.83
CA ASP A 104 -3.14 2.13 3.82
C ASP A 104 -3.97 0.85 3.71
N VAL A 105 -4.52 0.49 4.87
CA VAL A 105 -5.50 -0.58 5.04
C VAL A 105 -6.74 0.05 5.70
N LEU A 106 -7.87 0.00 5.00
CA LEU A 106 -9.15 0.53 5.45
C LEU A 106 -10.08 -0.62 5.80
N VAL A 107 -10.54 -0.64 7.05
CA VAL A 107 -11.35 -1.72 7.62
C VAL A 107 -12.80 -1.25 7.76
N PHE A 108 -13.72 -2.04 7.21
CA PHE A 108 -15.17 -1.85 7.27
C PHE A 108 -15.78 -3.01 8.06
N ASP A 109 -15.71 -2.91 9.39
CA ASP A 109 -16.08 -4.01 10.30
C ASP A 109 -17.53 -4.48 10.17
N LYS A 110 -18.46 -3.58 9.85
CA LYS A 110 -19.89 -3.92 9.74
C LYS A 110 -20.16 -4.74 8.47
N GLU A 111 -19.45 -4.42 7.41
CA GLU A 111 -19.54 -5.06 6.10
C GLU A 111 -18.64 -6.29 6.00
N ASN A 112 -17.70 -6.46 6.94
CA ASN A 112 -16.67 -7.48 6.91
C ASN A 112 -15.81 -7.38 5.64
N ILE A 113 -15.43 -6.14 5.30
CA ILE A 113 -14.66 -5.81 4.09
C ILE A 113 -13.40 -5.03 4.50
N VAL A 114 -12.29 -5.34 3.86
CA VAL A 114 -11.05 -4.59 3.99
C VAL A 114 -10.51 -4.19 2.62
N TYR A 115 -10.17 -2.92 2.47
CA TYR A 115 -9.46 -2.43 1.30
C TYR A 115 -8.00 -2.18 1.67
N LEU A 116 -7.08 -2.83 0.97
CA LEU A 116 -5.64 -2.59 1.15
C LEU A 116 -4.99 -2.12 -0.14
N THR A 117 -4.14 -1.12 -0.01
CA THR A 117 -3.32 -0.63 -1.12
C THR A 117 -1.95 -1.31 -1.07
N VAL A 118 -1.54 -1.87 -2.20
CA VAL A 118 -0.28 -2.61 -2.30
C VAL A 118 0.46 -2.27 -3.58
N THR A 119 1.73 -2.61 -3.61
CA THR A 119 2.50 -2.56 -4.84
C THR A 119 2.08 -3.69 -5.78
N PRO A 120 2.08 -3.49 -7.11
CA PRO A 120 1.61 -4.51 -8.06
C PRO A 120 2.37 -5.83 -8.01
N ASP A 121 3.64 -5.83 -7.57
CA ASP A 121 4.46 -7.03 -7.42
C ASP A 121 3.99 -7.96 -6.31
N VAL A 122 3.40 -7.44 -5.23
CA VAL A 122 2.88 -8.25 -4.12
C VAL A 122 1.39 -8.58 -4.25
N ALA A 123 0.65 -7.91 -5.15
CA ALA A 123 -0.79 -8.14 -5.35
C ALA A 123 -1.13 -9.62 -5.64
N LYS A 124 -0.32 -10.30 -6.45
CA LYS A 124 -0.48 -11.75 -6.74
C LYS A 124 -0.20 -12.64 -5.54
N VAL A 125 0.69 -12.21 -4.65
CA VAL A 125 1.01 -12.94 -3.41
C VAL A 125 -0.18 -12.82 -2.45
N CYS A 126 -0.67 -11.59 -2.24
CA CYS A 126 -1.81 -11.30 -1.39
C CYS A 126 -3.07 -12.06 -1.84
N THR A 127 -3.46 -11.95 -3.12
CA THR A 127 -4.65 -12.63 -3.66
C THR A 127 -4.60 -14.16 -3.53
N ARG A 128 -3.40 -14.74 -3.54
CA ARG A 128 -3.22 -16.20 -3.44
C ARG A 128 -3.15 -16.71 -2.00
N LEU A 129 -2.56 -15.94 -1.08
CA LEU A 129 -2.20 -16.41 0.26
C LEU A 129 -3.14 -15.90 1.35
N LEU A 130 -3.64 -14.66 1.26
CA LEU A 130 -4.55 -14.11 2.26
C LEU A 130 -5.81 -14.96 2.48
N PRO A 131 -6.50 -15.50 1.45
CA PRO A 131 -7.66 -16.37 1.67
C PRO A 131 -7.38 -17.65 2.49
N LYS A 132 -6.10 -18.05 2.61
CA LYS A 132 -5.68 -19.28 3.30
C LYS A 132 -5.23 -19.02 4.73
N GLU A 133 -4.74 -17.81 5.01
CA GLU A 133 -4.17 -17.43 6.29
C GLU A 133 -5.15 -16.64 7.15
N LEU A 134 -6.06 -15.88 6.52
CA LEU A 134 -7.09 -15.13 7.22
C LEU A 134 -8.13 -16.08 7.79
N LYS A 135 -8.59 -15.77 9.00
CA LYS A 135 -9.76 -16.41 9.60
C LYS A 135 -11.01 -15.76 9.02
N GLY A 136 -12.04 -16.57 8.80
CA GLY A 136 -13.29 -16.12 8.21
C GLY A 136 -13.93 -17.21 7.37
N ALA A 137 -15.26 -17.15 7.24
CA ALA A 137 -16.00 -18.10 6.42
C ALA A 137 -16.07 -17.59 4.98
N GLY A 138 -15.36 -18.26 4.07
CA GLY A 138 -15.40 -17.92 2.64
C GLY A 138 -14.67 -16.62 2.30
N VAL A 139 -13.48 -16.40 2.90
CA VAL A 139 -12.63 -15.24 2.61
C VAL A 139 -12.33 -15.17 1.11
N THR A 140 -12.63 -14.02 0.50
CA THR A 140 -12.33 -13.71 -0.90
C THR A 140 -11.35 -12.54 -0.96
N VAL A 141 -10.48 -12.55 -1.96
CA VAL A 141 -9.58 -11.43 -2.24
C VAL A 141 -9.62 -11.13 -3.74
N SER A 142 -10.05 -9.92 -4.09
CA SER A 142 -10.17 -9.44 -5.46
C SER A 142 -9.35 -8.17 -5.66
N VAL A 143 -8.99 -7.90 -6.92
CA VAL A 143 -8.36 -6.64 -7.32
C VAL A 143 -9.47 -5.69 -7.76
N LEU A 144 -9.49 -4.45 -7.26
CA LEU A 144 -10.43 -3.45 -7.76
C LEU A 144 -10.09 -3.09 -9.20
N THR A 145 -11.08 -3.19 -10.06
CA THR A 145 -11.05 -2.90 -11.50
C THR A 145 -11.33 -1.43 -11.78
N GLU A 146 -10.97 -0.94 -12.97
CA GLU A 146 -11.19 0.45 -13.37
C GLU A 146 -12.65 0.90 -13.17
N GLY A 147 -12.85 2.04 -12.49
CA GLY A 147 -14.17 2.59 -12.18
C GLY A 147 -14.74 2.23 -10.80
N GLU A 148 -14.16 1.25 -10.10
CA GLU A 148 -14.57 0.92 -8.72
C GLU A 148 -13.97 1.91 -7.70
N SER A 149 -14.77 2.40 -6.76
CA SER A 149 -14.30 3.31 -5.70
C SER A 149 -14.29 2.61 -4.35
N ILE A 150 -13.39 3.01 -3.46
CA ILE A 150 -13.46 2.60 -2.07
C ILE A 150 -14.54 3.46 -1.39
N PRO A 151 -15.48 2.86 -0.65
CA PRO A 151 -16.48 3.62 0.09
C PRO A 151 -15.86 4.57 1.12
N ASP A 152 -16.56 5.64 1.46
CA ASP A 152 -16.17 6.49 2.58
C ASP A 152 -16.49 5.81 3.93
N GLY A 153 -15.74 6.17 4.98
CA GLY A 153 -16.08 5.81 6.36
C GLY A 153 -15.42 4.55 6.92
N GLY A 154 -14.45 3.96 6.22
CA GLY A 154 -13.62 2.88 6.76
C GLY A 154 -12.65 3.38 7.83
N GLU A 155 -12.33 2.52 8.80
CA GLU A 155 -11.34 2.81 9.82
C GLU A 155 -9.94 2.52 9.29
N LEU A 156 -9.04 3.51 9.41
CA LEU A 156 -7.65 3.35 9.00
C LEU A 156 -6.89 2.51 10.03
N GLN A 157 -6.38 1.37 9.59
CA GLN A 157 -5.53 0.50 10.39
C GLN A 157 -4.11 1.08 10.50
N GLU A 158 -3.60 1.14 11.72
CA GLU A 158 -2.19 1.52 11.97
C GLU A 158 -1.24 0.49 11.37
N MET A 159 -0.23 0.98 10.63
CA MET A 159 0.72 0.16 9.87
C MET A 159 2.05 -0.09 10.61
N GLU A 160 1.97 -0.21 11.93
CA GLU A 160 3.11 -0.57 12.78
C GLU A 160 3.11 -2.07 13.14
N MET A 161 4.29 -2.71 13.11
CA MET A 161 4.43 -4.09 13.54
C MET A 161 4.17 -4.19 15.04
N GLN A 162 3.09 -4.86 15.41
CA GLN A 162 2.84 -5.15 16.82
C GLN A 162 3.76 -6.27 17.25
N ARG A 163 4.49 -6.05 18.35
CA ARG A 163 5.27 -7.12 18.98
C ARG A 163 4.30 -8.16 19.49
N LEU A 164 4.31 -9.34 18.88
CA LEU A 164 3.72 -10.53 19.48
C LEU A 164 4.49 -10.81 20.77
N ASP A 165 3.93 -10.40 21.90
CA ASP A 165 4.48 -10.76 23.21
C ASP A 165 4.49 -12.29 23.30
N LYS A 166 5.69 -12.88 23.27
CA LYS A 166 5.94 -14.33 23.35
C LYS A 166 5.58 -14.94 24.72
N ARG A 167 4.71 -14.30 25.50
CA ARG A 167 4.43 -14.68 26.90
C ARG A 167 3.17 -15.52 27.11
N THR A 168 2.34 -15.77 26.09
CA THR A 168 1.13 -16.61 26.22
C THR A 168 1.23 -17.99 25.57
N GLN A 169 2.44 -18.42 25.19
CA GLN A 169 2.70 -19.82 24.82
C GLN A 169 3.61 -20.50 25.84
N LYS A 170 3.21 -20.55 27.11
CA LYS A 170 3.65 -21.60 28.03
C LYS A 170 2.52 -21.97 29.00
N GLN A 171 1.97 -23.16 28.71
CA GLN A 171 1.22 -24.09 29.57
C GLN A 171 -0.23 -23.73 29.88
#